data_AF-A0A7C5PTE4-F1
#
_entry.id   AF-A0A7C5PTE4-F1
#
_cell.length_a   1.000
_cell.length_b   1.000
_cell.length_c   1.000
_cell.angle_alpha   90.00
_cell.angle_beta   90.00
_cell.angle_gamma   90.00
#
_symmetry.space_group_name_H-M   'P 1'
#
loop_
_entity.id
_entity.type
_entity.pdbx_description
1 polymer ?
#
loop_
_entity_poly.entity_id
_entity_poly.type
_entity_poly.pdbx_seq_one_letter_code
_entity_poly.pdbx_strand_id
1 'polypeptide(L)'
;MISGEARAMNWKRDLQLGDLDPGQRLEFVCRSCGHVHYRLAGDLQAHSELAFAWLDEIERDECCHARGCHGRVRLALCHALGTSAFNGGLA
;
A
#
# COMPACT_ATOMS: atom_id res chain seq x y z
N MET A 1 -18.46 -14.61 14.38
CA MET A 1 -19.16 -13.33 14.15
C MET A 1 -18.63 -12.80 12.84
N ILE A 2 -19.55 -12.65 11.89
CA ILE A 2 -19.33 -12.48 10.46
C ILE A 2 -18.26 -11.45 10.12
N SER A 3 -17.20 -11.94 9.46
CA SER A 3 -16.23 -11.15 8.73
C SER A 3 -16.98 -10.24 7.76
N GLY A 4 -17.08 -8.97 8.13
CA GLY A 4 -17.71 -7.93 7.35
C GLY A 4 -17.09 -7.91 5.96
N GLU A 5 -17.95 -8.12 4.98
CA GLU A 5 -17.71 -7.96 3.56
C GLU A 5 -16.80 -6.77 3.31
N ALA A 6 -15.64 -7.07 2.71
CA ALA A 6 -14.82 -6.11 2.01
C ALA A 6 -15.68 -5.48 0.91
N ARG A 7 -16.46 -4.46 1.28
CA ARG A 7 -17.16 -3.58 0.37
C ARG A 7 -16.07 -2.81 -0.36
N ALA A 8 -15.68 -3.37 -1.50
CA ALA A 8 -14.86 -2.71 -2.48
C ALA A 8 -15.54 -1.38 -2.82
N MET A 9 -15.07 -0.29 -2.22
CA MET A 9 -14.92 1.06 -2.76
C MET A 9 -14.48 2.02 -1.63
N ASN A 10 -13.27 2.55 -1.76
CA ASN A 10 -12.69 3.69 -1.03
C ASN A 10 -12.20 3.55 0.42
N TRP A 11 -11.94 2.35 0.94
CA TRP A 11 -11.21 2.25 2.22
C TRP A 11 -9.86 3.01 2.20
N LYS A 12 -9.17 3.09 1.04
CA LYS A 12 -7.91 3.86 0.89
C LYS A 12 -8.08 5.38 1.01
N ARG A 13 -9.28 5.91 0.78
CA ARG A 13 -9.60 7.34 0.90
C ARG A 13 -10.23 7.71 2.23
N ASP A 14 -10.63 6.71 3.01
CA ASP A 14 -11.21 6.85 4.34
C ASP A 14 -10.19 6.49 5.43
N LEU A 15 -9.05 5.92 5.05
CA LEU A 15 -7.98 5.51 5.96
C LEU A 15 -6.76 6.43 5.80
N GLN A 16 -6.39 7.09 6.90
CA GLN A 16 -5.19 7.90 7.00
C GLN A 16 -4.01 7.06 7.48
N LEU A 17 -2.80 7.44 7.07
CA LEU A 17 -1.59 6.75 7.50
C LEU A 17 -1.43 6.75 9.03
N GLY A 18 -1.84 7.82 9.71
CA GLY A 18 -1.81 7.92 11.17
C GLY A 18 -2.81 7.01 11.90
N ASP A 19 -3.83 6.49 11.20
CA ASP A 19 -4.77 5.51 11.76
C ASP A 19 -4.23 4.07 11.67
N LEU A 20 -3.20 3.84 10.83
CA LEU A 20 -2.55 2.54 10.74
C LEU A 20 -1.67 2.28 11.96
N ASP A 21 -1.65 1.03 12.39
CA ASP A 21 -0.65 0.56 13.33
C ASP A 21 0.77 0.79 12.77
N PRO A 22 1.73 1.30 13.54
CA PRO A 22 3.08 1.55 13.05
C PRO A 22 3.80 0.27 12.58
N GLY A 23 3.37 -0.91 13.06
CA GLY A 23 3.82 -2.22 12.59
C GLY A 23 3.17 -2.69 11.28
N GLN A 24 2.18 -1.96 10.78
CA GLN A 24 1.45 -2.29 9.55
C GLN A 24 2.38 -2.19 8.33
N ARG A 25 2.44 -3.26 7.53
CA ARG A 25 3.23 -3.27 6.28
C ARG A 25 2.39 -2.80 5.10
N LEU A 26 2.98 -1.89 4.35
CA LEU A 26 2.47 -1.33 3.11
C LEU A 26 3.31 -1.90 1.97
N GLU A 27 2.63 -2.55 1.03
CA GLU A 27 3.21 -3.10 -0.19
C GLU A 27 2.93 -2.14 -1.34
N PHE A 28 3.99 -1.76 -2.04
CA PHE A 28 3.94 -0.89 -3.20
C PHE A 28 4.36 -1.68 -4.44
N VAL A 29 3.42 -1.91 -5.35
CA VAL A 29 3.61 -2.68 -6.57
C VAL A 29 3.54 -1.75 -7.78
N CYS A 30 4.62 -1.63 -8.55
CA CYS A 30 4.57 -0.88 -9.81
C CYS A 30 3.72 -1.61 -10.85
N ARG A 31 2.75 -0.92 -11.45
CA ARG A 31 1.91 -1.47 -12.52
C ARG A 31 2.60 -1.51 -13.89
N SER A 32 3.73 -0.82 -14.05
CA SER A 32 4.46 -0.74 -15.32
C SER A 32 5.61 -1.75 -15.41
N CYS A 33 6.42 -1.89 -14.36
CA CYS A 33 7.57 -2.79 -14.36
C CYS A 33 7.42 -4.01 -13.44
N GLY A 34 6.37 -4.06 -12.60
CA GLY A 34 6.17 -5.14 -11.64
C GLY A 34 7.09 -5.09 -10.42
N HIS A 35 7.88 -4.02 -10.23
CA HIS A 35 8.73 -3.89 -9.05
C HIS A 35 7.89 -3.73 -7.79
N VAL A 36 8.12 -4.61 -6.81
CA VAL A 36 7.44 -4.61 -5.51
C VAL A 36 8.43 -4.18 -4.44
N HIS A 37 8.01 -3.25 -3.58
CA HIS A 37 8.76 -2.88 -2.40
C HIS A 37 7.83 -2.72 -1.20
N TYR A 38 8.41 -2.85 0.00
CA TYR A 38 7.67 -2.84 1.25
C TYR A 38 8.15 -1.67 2.12
N ARG A 39 7.20 -0.99 2.76
CA ARG A 39 7.43 0.03 3.78
C ARG A 39 6.57 -0.25 4.99
N LEU A 40 7.03 0.21 6.15
CA LEU A 40 6.26 0.18 7.38
C LEU A 40 5.46 1.48 7.48
N ALA A 41 4.22 1.39 7.96
CA ALA A 41 3.43 2.58 8.24
C ALA A 41 4.15 3.49 9.25
N GLY A 42 4.81 2.93 10.26
CA GLY A 42 5.61 3.71 11.22
C GLY A 42 6.79 4.47 10.60
N ASP A 43 7.39 3.94 9.53
CA ASP A 43 8.47 4.61 8.79
C ASP A 43 7.93 5.83 8.04
N LEU A 44 6.77 5.69 7.42
CA LEU A 44 6.07 6.80 6.75
C LEU A 44 5.48 7.80 7.76
N GLN A 45 5.00 7.34 8.92
CA GLN A 45 4.51 8.21 10.01
C GLN A 45 5.64 9.04 10.63
N ALA A 46 6.89 8.58 10.56
CA ALA A 46 8.05 9.38 10.99
C ALA A 46 8.23 10.64 10.13
N HIS A 47 7.71 10.64 8.90
CA HIS A 47 7.59 11.82 8.07
C HIS A 47 6.30 12.56 8.41
N SER A 48 6.39 13.65 9.17
CA SER A 48 5.23 14.46 9.61
C SER A 48 4.33 14.94 8.46
N GLU A 49 4.87 15.08 7.25
CA GLU A 49 4.12 15.42 6.04
C GLU A 49 3.22 14.28 5.53
N LEU A 50 3.62 13.03 5.74
CA LEU A 50 2.88 11.84 5.30
C LEU A 50 1.97 11.28 6.40
N ALA A 51 2.24 11.59 7.67
CA ALA A 51 1.45 11.12 8.81
C ALA A 51 -0.05 11.47 8.70
N PHE A 52 -0.37 12.63 8.12
CA PHE A 52 -1.74 13.09 7.88
C PHE A 52 -2.24 12.80 6.45
N ALA A 53 -1.40 12.21 5.61
CA ALA A 53 -1.76 11.88 4.24
C ALA A 53 -2.67 10.64 4.19
N TRP A 54 -3.58 10.65 3.23
CA TRP A 54 -4.46 9.52 2.95
C TRP A 54 -3.72 8.45 2.14
N LEU A 55 -4.06 7.18 2.32
CA LEU A 55 -3.42 6.09 1.58
C LEU A 55 -3.57 6.24 0.05
N ASP A 56 -4.68 6.83 -0.42
CA ASP A 56 -4.88 7.18 -1.83
C ASP A 56 -3.89 8.26 -2.32
N GLU A 57 -3.59 9.26 -1.48
CA GLU A 57 -2.61 10.29 -1.83
C GLU A 57 -1.21 9.71 -1.88
N ILE A 58 -0.85 8.88 -0.91
CA ILE A 58 0.43 8.17 -0.89
C ILE A 58 0.57 7.29 -2.14
N GLU A 59 -0.45 6.54 -2.55
CA GLU A 59 -0.42 5.75 -3.80
C GLU A 59 -0.24 6.62 -5.06
N ARG A 60 -0.78 7.84 -5.06
CA ARG A 60 -0.75 8.75 -6.21
C ARG A 60 0.53 9.56 -6.29
N ASP A 61 1.12 9.89 -5.15
CA ASP A 61 2.39 10.59 -5.03
C ASP A 61 3.57 9.63 -5.23
N GLU A 62 3.50 8.43 -4.64
CA GLU A 62 4.52 7.41 -4.81
C GLU A 62 4.60 6.93 -6.26
N CYS A 63 5.83 6.86 -6.73
CA CYS A 63 6.18 6.35 -8.04
C CYS A 63 7.15 5.19 -7.90
N CYS A 64 7.28 4.40 -8.97
CA CYS A 64 8.27 3.34 -8.96
C CYS A 64 9.69 3.90 -8.78
N HIS A 65 10.47 3.28 -7.90
CA HIS A 65 11.88 3.64 -7.68
C HIS A 65 12.85 2.81 -8.54
N ALA A 66 12.33 1.96 -9.45
CA ALA A 66 13.18 1.19 -10.35
C ALA A 66 13.86 2.11 -11.37
N ARG A 67 15.12 1.83 -11.71
CA ARG A 67 15.92 2.67 -12.63
C ARG A 67 15.20 2.84 -13.98
N GLY A 68 14.72 4.06 -14.25
CA GLY A 68 14.03 4.43 -15.50
C GLY A 68 12.53 4.12 -15.53
N CYS A 69 11.93 3.65 -14.44
CA CYS A 69 10.49 3.45 -14.34
C CYS A 69 9.90 4.48 -13.39
N HIS A 70 9.10 5.43 -13.90
CA HIS A 70 8.29 6.35 -13.08
C HIS A 70 6.81 5.98 -13.17
N GLY A 71 6.53 4.68 -13.32
CA GLY A 71 5.19 4.16 -13.44
C GLY A 71 4.43 4.30 -12.12
N ARG A 72 3.11 4.46 -12.23
CA ARG A 72 2.22 4.49 -11.06
C ARG A 72 2.33 3.18 -10.29
N VAL A 73 2.40 3.29 -8.98
CA VAL A 73 2.37 2.14 -8.08
C VAL A 73 0.94 1.86 -7.63
N ARG A 74 0.77 0.68 -7.03
CA ARG A 74 -0.44 0.28 -6.32
C ARG A 74 -0.01 0.00 -4.90
N LEU A 75 -0.66 0.67 -3.96
CA LEU A 75 -0.51 0.44 -2.54
C LEU A 75 -1.51 -0.64 -2.13
N ALA A 76 -1.00 -1.66 -1.45
CA ALA A 76 -1.77 -2.70 -0.80
C ALA A 76 -1.36 -2.81 0.68
N LEU A 77 -2.36 -2.97 1.55
CA LEU A 77 -2.10 -3.31 2.94
C LEU A 77 -1.85 -4.81 3.05
N CYS A 78 -0.70 -5.21 3.58
CA CYS A 78 -0.48 -6.59 3.97
C CYS A 78 -1.25 -6.87 5.27
N HIS A 79 -2.50 -7.35 5.15
CA HIS A 79 -3.21 -7.89 6.30
C HIS A 79 -2.65 -9.29 6.60
N ALA A 80 -2.12 -9.50 7.81
CA ALA A 80 -1.49 -10.77 8.21
C ALA A 80 -2.47 -11.96 8.33
N LEU A 81 -3.76 -11.76 8.06
CA LEU A 81 -4.80 -12.77 8.22
C LEU A 81 -5.46 -13.06 6.88
N GLY A 82 -4.89 -14.05 6.18
CA GLY A 82 -5.61 -14.86 5.22
C GLY A 82 -5.28 -14.57 3.76
N THR A 83 -4.52 -15.49 3.18
CA THR A 83 -4.40 -15.77 1.75
C THR A 83 -3.43 -14.88 0.98
N SER A 84 -2.18 -15.34 0.97
CA SER A 84 -1.25 -15.18 -0.14
C SER A 84 -1.91 -15.58 -1.46
N ALA A 85 -2.56 -14.63 -2.13
CA ALA A 85 -2.82 -14.73 -3.56
C ALA A 85 -1.49 -14.42 -4.29
N PHE A 86 -0.63 -15.42 -4.29
CA PHE A 86 0.55 -15.54 -5.12
C PHE A 86 0.15 -15.28 -6.58
N ASN A 87 0.29 -14.05 -7.09
CA ASN A 87 0.30 -13.78 -8.52
C ASN A 87 1.76 -13.91 -8.98
N GLY A 88 2.30 -15.12 -8.84
CA GLY A 88 3.52 -15.51 -9.51
C GLY A 88 3.22 -15.51 -11.01
N GLY A 89 3.52 -14.41 -11.68
CA GLY A 89 3.77 -14.43 -13.11
C GLY A 89 4.98 -15.34 -13.35
N LEU A 90 4.71 -16.60 -13.66
CA LEU A 90 5.66 -17.46 -14.34
C LEU A 90 5.04 -17.75 -15.71
N ALA A 91 5.81 -17.31 -16.70
CA ALA A 91 5.62 -17.52 -18.13
C ALA A 91 5.71 -18.99 -18.53
#